data_AF-A0A7S4HF36-F1
#
_entry.id   AF-A0A7S4HF36-F1
#
_cell.length_a   1.000
_cell.length_b   1.000
_cell.length_c   1.000
_cell.angle_alpha   90.00
_cell.angle_beta   90.00
_cell.angle_gamma   90.00
#
_symmetry.space_group_name_H-M   'P 1'
#
loop_
_entity.id
_entity.type
_entity.pdbx_description
1 polymer ?
#
loop_
_entity_poly.entity_id
_entity_poly.type
_entity_poly.pdbx_seq_one_letter_code
_entity_poly.pdbx_strand_id
1 'polypeptide(L)'
;GGWRFTLPQIKCYMKQLLEGIQYCHKNKVLHRDIKGSNLLINNDGQLKLADFGLARPYDTDQQRQYTNRVITLWYRPPELLLGAQLYGTAIDMWSVGCILAELLVRKPILPGRNEFEQLELIFKLLGTPTEESWPGHNKLQNYAIFIGHHKDKFRSRFNEKFGQLDAQAQDLLSKLLCMDPERRISALDALDHDYFWTEPFPAKPEQLPKYPPSHEFTTKKKRQAAQQQGGSGAHAAQQPHPGMAQQQQQQQQQQQ
;
A
#
# COMPACT_ATOMS: atom_id res chain seq x y z
N GLY A 1 -15.39 -8.52 -7.85
CA GLY A 1 -14.15 -8.93 -7.14
C GLY A 1 -12.97 -8.66 -8.04
N GLY A 2 -11.86 -8.18 -7.51
CA GLY A 2 -10.62 -8.02 -8.27
C GLY A 2 -9.94 -9.37 -8.51
N TRP A 3 -9.08 -9.44 -9.52
CA TRP A 3 -8.25 -10.62 -9.80
C TRP A 3 -7.38 -10.96 -8.58
N ARG A 4 -7.32 -12.24 -8.23
CA ARG A 4 -6.45 -12.75 -7.17
C ARG A 4 -5.19 -13.29 -7.83
N PHE A 5 -4.08 -12.56 -7.69
CA PHE A 5 -2.79 -13.05 -8.16
C PHE A 5 -2.23 -14.10 -7.21
N THR A 6 -1.62 -15.14 -7.78
CA THR A 6 -0.81 -16.11 -7.03
C THR A 6 0.55 -15.50 -6.68
N LEU A 7 1.27 -16.07 -5.72
CA LEU A 7 2.60 -15.57 -5.35
C LEU A 7 3.59 -15.54 -6.53
N PRO A 8 3.69 -16.59 -7.39
CA PRO A 8 4.47 -16.53 -8.63
C PRO A 8 4.09 -15.36 -9.55
N GLN A 9 2.80 -15.07 -9.68
CA GLN A 9 2.32 -13.95 -10.50
C GLN A 9 2.71 -12.60 -9.88
N ILE A 10 2.57 -12.44 -8.56
CA ILE A 10 3.02 -11.23 -7.85
C ILE A 10 4.52 -11.03 -8.07
N LYS A 11 5.35 -12.07 -7.87
CA LYS A 11 6.79 -12.03 -8.13
C LYS A 11 7.09 -11.62 -9.58
N CYS A 12 6.37 -12.17 -10.57
CA CYS A 12 6.53 -11.80 -11.97
C CYS A 12 6.24 -10.31 -12.22
N TYR A 13 5.09 -9.80 -11.75
CA TYR A 13 4.72 -8.40 -11.93
C TYR A 13 5.63 -7.43 -11.19
N MET A 14 6.07 -7.80 -9.99
CA MET A 14 7.00 -6.98 -9.22
C MET A 14 8.37 -6.90 -9.88
N LYS A 15 8.85 -8.00 -10.51
CA LYS A 15 10.07 -7.98 -11.31
C LYS A 15 9.94 -7.04 -12.51
N GLN A 16 8.86 -7.16 -13.28
CA GLN A 16 8.60 -6.26 -14.43
C GLN A 16 8.46 -4.79 -14.00
N LEU A 17 7.80 -4.51 -12.87
CA LEU A 17 7.69 -3.17 -12.30
C LEU A 17 9.07 -2.61 -11.94
N LEU A 18 9.86 -3.38 -11.21
CA LEU A 18 11.21 -2.97 -10.80
C LEU A 18 12.14 -2.78 -12.01
N GLU A 19 12.06 -3.62 -13.04
CA GLU A 19 12.80 -3.44 -14.30
C GLU A 19 12.44 -2.11 -14.98
N GLY A 20 11.15 -1.77 -15.05
CA GLY A 20 10.68 -0.50 -15.59
C GLY A 20 11.14 0.71 -14.77
N ILE A 21 11.09 0.62 -13.44
CA ILE A 21 11.55 1.68 -12.54
C ILE A 21 13.07 1.85 -12.61
N GLN A 22 13.82 0.74 -12.61
CA GLN A 22 15.26 0.76 -12.78
C GLN A 22 15.66 1.41 -14.11
N TYR A 23 14.94 1.14 -15.19
CA TYR A 23 15.16 1.81 -16.47
C TYR A 23 14.92 3.32 -16.36
N CYS A 24 13.84 3.76 -15.70
CA CYS A 24 13.57 5.19 -15.49
C CYS A 24 14.70 5.85 -14.68
N HIS A 25 15.07 5.24 -13.55
CA HIS A 25 16.09 5.75 -12.64
C HIS A 25 17.47 5.83 -13.30
N LYS A 26 17.86 4.79 -14.06
CA LYS A 26 19.10 4.78 -14.85
C LYS A 26 19.15 5.92 -15.88
N ASN A 27 18.01 6.27 -16.47
CA ASN A 27 17.88 7.37 -17.42
C ASN A 27 17.56 8.72 -16.75
N LYS A 28 17.81 8.83 -15.44
CA LYS A 28 17.61 10.06 -14.66
C LYS A 28 16.16 10.57 -14.66
N VAL A 29 15.17 9.67 -14.66
CA VAL A 29 13.74 10.02 -14.62
C VAL A 29 13.10 9.50 -13.33
N LEU A 30 12.42 10.39 -12.60
CA LEU A 30 11.51 10.04 -11.50
C LEU A 30 10.08 9.93 -12.03
N HIS A 31 9.37 8.87 -11.69
CA HIS A 31 7.98 8.69 -12.13
C HIS A 31 7.02 9.55 -11.30
N ARG A 32 7.14 9.53 -9.97
CA ARG A 32 6.38 10.37 -9.03
C ARG A 32 4.85 10.17 -9.02
N ASP A 33 4.35 9.06 -9.58
CA ASP A 33 2.93 8.67 -9.47
C ASP A 33 2.70 7.17 -9.68
N ILE A 34 3.55 6.34 -9.07
CA ILE A 34 3.38 4.89 -9.10
C ILE A 34 2.19 4.50 -8.23
N LYS A 35 1.17 3.91 -8.84
CA LYS A 35 -0.06 3.42 -8.19
C LYS A 35 -0.72 2.36 -9.05
N GLY A 36 -1.59 1.53 -8.46
CA GLY A 36 -2.18 0.38 -9.17
C GLY A 36 -2.91 0.74 -10.48
N SER A 37 -3.51 1.93 -10.59
CA SER A 37 -4.19 2.37 -11.82
C SER A 37 -3.25 2.85 -12.94
N ASN A 38 -1.98 3.14 -12.61
CA ASN A 38 -0.93 3.50 -13.57
C ASN A 38 -0.08 2.29 -13.97
N LEU A 39 -0.41 1.08 -13.49
CA LEU A 39 0.21 -0.18 -13.89
C LEU A 39 -0.72 -0.91 -14.86
N LEU A 40 -0.42 -0.82 -16.16
CA LEU A 40 -1.22 -1.45 -17.19
C LEU A 40 -0.71 -2.86 -17.46
N ILE A 41 -1.60 -3.84 -17.48
CA ILE A 41 -1.28 -5.23 -17.82
C ILE A 41 -2.01 -5.58 -19.11
N ASN A 42 -1.27 -6.01 -20.13
CA ASN A 42 -1.87 -6.46 -21.39
C ASN A 42 -2.31 -7.94 -21.33
N ASN A 43 -2.92 -8.44 -22.40
CA ASN A 43 -3.42 -9.81 -22.47
C ASN A 43 -2.31 -10.87 -22.45
N ASP A 44 -1.06 -10.46 -22.65
CA ASP A 44 0.13 -11.32 -22.61
C ASP A 44 0.83 -11.25 -21.24
N GLY A 45 0.19 -10.64 -20.24
CA GLY A 45 0.74 -10.54 -18.88
C GLY A 45 1.92 -9.58 -18.75
N GLN A 46 2.14 -8.71 -19.74
CA GLN A 46 3.18 -7.69 -19.69
C GLN A 46 2.68 -6.46 -18.94
N LEU A 47 3.39 -6.10 -17.88
CA LEU A 47 3.19 -4.87 -17.12
C LEU A 47 3.93 -3.72 -17.81
N LYS A 48 3.24 -2.59 -17.98
CA LYS A 48 3.81 -1.34 -18.45
C LYS A 48 3.44 -0.21 -17.50
N LEU A 49 4.44 0.62 -17.18
CA LEU A 49 4.25 1.89 -16.49
C LEU A 49 3.52 2.84 -17.44
N ALA A 50 2.52 3.53 -16.91
CA ALA A 50 1.75 4.55 -17.62
C ALA A 50 1.73 5.86 -16.81
N ASP A 51 1.25 6.92 -17.43
CA ASP A 51 1.08 8.25 -16.83
C ASP A 51 2.38 8.87 -16.30
N PHE A 52 3.21 9.32 -17.24
CA PHE A 52 4.39 10.14 -16.96
C PHE A 52 4.05 11.65 -16.85
N GLY A 53 2.78 12.02 -16.67
CA GLY A 53 2.37 13.44 -16.60
C GLY A 53 2.97 14.17 -15.40
N LEU A 54 3.30 13.43 -14.34
CA LEU A 54 4.06 13.92 -13.20
C LEU A 54 5.53 13.51 -13.24
N ALA A 55 6.06 12.92 -14.31
CA ALA A 55 7.47 12.55 -14.34
C ALA A 55 8.39 13.79 -14.44
N ARG A 56 9.60 13.68 -13.89
CA ARG A 56 10.62 14.74 -14.01
C ARG A 56 12.01 14.14 -14.19
N PRO A 57 12.88 14.78 -14.98
CA PRO A 57 14.31 14.55 -14.88
C PRO A 57 14.77 14.83 -13.46
N TYR A 58 15.61 13.96 -12.89
CA TYR A 58 16.35 14.28 -11.68
C TYR A 58 17.82 14.46 -12.01
N ASP A 59 18.42 15.49 -11.44
CA ASP A 59 19.85 15.72 -11.53
C ASP A 59 20.45 15.57 -10.14
N THR A 60 21.45 14.70 -10.00
CA THR A 60 22.20 14.54 -8.75
C THR A 60 23.09 15.73 -8.47
N ASP A 61 23.50 16.45 -9.51
CA ASP A 61 24.55 17.47 -9.44
C ASP A 61 23.97 18.85 -9.13
N GLN A 62 22.65 18.99 -9.26
CA GLN A 62 21.92 20.20 -8.92
C GLN A 62 20.99 19.84 -7.77
N GLN A 63 21.27 20.39 -6.58
CA GLN A 63 20.38 20.36 -5.41
C GLN A 63 19.08 21.14 -5.68
N ARG A 64 18.34 20.73 -6.72
CA ARG A 64 17.09 21.35 -7.15
C ARG A 64 16.04 20.97 -6.13
N GLN A 65 15.44 21.99 -5.54
CA GLN A 65 14.22 21.83 -4.75
C GLN A 65 13.10 21.42 -5.70
N TYR A 66 12.44 20.31 -5.42
CA TYR A 66 11.28 19.85 -6.18
C TYR A 66 9.99 20.12 -5.39
N THR A 67 8.85 20.10 -6.08
CA THR A 67 7.52 20.34 -5.49
C THR A 67 7.05 19.16 -4.63
N ASN A 68 6.84 19.36 -3.33
CA ASN A 68 6.52 18.29 -2.38
C ASN A 68 5.13 17.64 -2.54
N ARG A 69 4.20 18.25 -3.30
CA ARG A 69 2.84 17.72 -3.56
C ARG A 69 2.79 16.84 -4.80
N VAL A 70 3.61 15.80 -4.81
CA VAL A 70 3.61 14.77 -5.86
C VAL A 70 3.27 13.41 -5.26
N ILE A 71 3.01 12.42 -6.11
CA ILE A 71 2.53 11.08 -5.75
C ILE A 71 1.11 11.10 -5.15
N THR A 72 0.28 10.17 -5.61
CA THR A 72 -1.04 9.89 -5.01
C THR A 72 -0.90 9.55 -3.52
N LEU A 73 -1.71 10.18 -2.67
CA LEU A 73 -1.53 10.20 -1.20
C LEU A 73 -1.24 8.82 -0.56
N TRP A 74 -1.94 7.77 -0.96
CA TRP A 74 -1.79 6.42 -0.37
C TRP A 74 -0.44 5.77 -0.62
N TYR A 75 0.27 6.22 -1.65
CA TYR A 75 1.58 5.74 -2.07
C TYR A 75 2.67 6.78 -1.78
N ARG A 76 2.33 7.91 -1.13
CA ARG A 76 3.29 8.98 -0.86
C ARG A 76 4.24 8.60 0.29
N PRO A 77 5.56 8.77 0.12
CA PRO A 77 6.55 8.44 1.14
C PRO A 77 6.57 9.45 2.29
N PRO A 78 7.09 9.04 3.47
CA PRO A 78 7.11 9.87 4.67
C PRO A 78 7.94 11.13 4.51
N GLU A 79 9.05 11.12 3.76
CA GLU A 79 9.88 12.31 3.57
C GLU A 79 9.14 13.45 2.86
N LEU A 80 8.28 13.13 1.88
CA LEU A 80 7.46 14.14 1.21
C LEU A 80 6.36 14.67 2.13
N LEU A 81 5.74 13.81 2.93
CA LEU A 81 4.74 14.20 3.93
C LEU A 81 5.35 15.09 5.02
N LEU A 82 6.61 14.82 5.38
CA LEU A 82 7.39 15.59 6.35
C LEU A 82 7.98 16.89 5.76
N GLY A 83 7.81 17.13 4.45
CA GLY A 83 8.18 18.37 3.79
C GLY A 83 9.59 18.41 3.19
N ALA A 84 10.23 17.27 2.98
CA ALA A 84 11.52 17.21 2.29
C ALA A 84 11.42 17.78 0.88
N GLN A 85 12.28 18.75 0.55
CA GLN A 85 12.37 19.40 -0.76
C GLN A 85 13.44 18.79 -1.66
N LEU A 86 14.42 18.13 -1.04
CA LEU A 86 15.46 17.37 -1.70
C LEU A 86 15.10 15.89 -1.59
N TYR A 87 14.81 15.28 -2.73
CA TYR A 87 14.43 13.88 -2.81
C TYR A 87 14.86 13.30 -4.15
N GLY A 88 15.01 11.98 -4.20
CA GLY A 88 15.50 11.26 -5.38
C GLY A 88 14.65 10.04 -5.70
N THR A 89 15.29 9.04 -6.28
CA THR A 89 14.68 7.78 -6.74
C THR A 89 13.95 7.00 -5.64
N ALA A 90 14.35 7.18 -4.38
CA ALA A 90 13.74 6.52 -3.22
C ALA A 90 12.22 6.76 -3.09
N ILE A 91 11.68 7.88 -3.58
CA ILE A 91 10.23 8.17 -3.48
C ILE A 91 9.40 7.18 -4.32
N ASP A 92 9.93 6.76 -5.46
CA ASP A 92 9.31 5.78 -6.33
C ASP A 92 9.38 4.39 -5.67
N MET A 93 10.51 4.07 -5.01
CA MET A 93 10.71 2.79 -4.33
C MET A 93 9.75 2.57 -3.16
N TRP A 94 9.40 3.63 -2.42
CA TRP A 94 8.36 3.55 -1.41
C TRP A 94 6.99 3.18 -2.01
N SER A 95 6.65 3.80 -3.14
CA SER A 95 5.40 3.52 -3.86
C SER A 95 5.37 2.06 -4.34
N VAL A 96 6.50 1.53 -4.82
CA VAL A 96 6.67 0.11 -5.17
C VAL A 96 6.46 -0.79 -3.94
N GLY A 97 6.99 -0.42 -2.77
CA GLY A 97 6.74 -1.14 -1.51
C GLY A 97 5.25 -1.17 -1.13
N CYS A 98 4.55 -0.06 -1.29
CA CYS A 98 3.11 0.01 -1.07
C CYS A 98 2.33 -0.91 -2.03
N ILE A 99 2.73 -0.98 -3.30
CA ILE A 99 2.14 -1.90 -4.30
C ILE A 99 2.40 -3.37 -3.90
N LEU A 100 3.64 -3.73 -3.55
CA LEU A 100 3.95 -5.10 -3.11
C LEU A 100 3.08 -5.50 -1.91
N ALA A 101 3.00 -4.64 -0.90
CA ALA A 101 2.20 -4.90 0.29
C ALA A 101 0.71 -5.04 -0.03
N GLU A 102 0.18 -4.18 -0.92
CA GLU A 102 -1.21 -4.25 -1.37
C GLU A 102 -1.51 -5.54 -2.15
N LEU A 103 -0.58 -6.02 -2.99
CA LEU A 103 -0.72 -7.29 -3.71
C LEU A 103 -0.71 -8.49 -2.75
N LEU A 104 0.18 -8.49 -1.76
CA LEU A 104 0.31 -9.58 -0.78
C LEU A 104 -0.87 -9.62 0.21
N VAL A 105 -1.32 -8.47 0.70
CA VAL A 105 -2.40 -8.37 1.70
C VAL A 105 -3.79 -8.18 1.05
N ARG A 106 -3.84 -7.90 -0.25
CA ARG A 106 -5.04 -7.72 -1.09
C ARG A 106 -5.93 -6.53 -0.71
N LYS A 107 -5.37 -5.58 0.04
CA LYS A 107 -6.03 -4.33 0.42
C LYS A 107 -4.98 -3.21 0.52
N PRO A 108 -5.35 -1.96 0.22
CA PRO A 108 -4.48 -0.82 0.46
C PRO A 108 -3.97 -0.81 1.90
N ILE A 109 -2.66 -0.62 2.07
CA ILE A 109 -2.02 -0.69 3.39
C ILE A 109 -2.05 0.64 4.16
N LEU A 110 -2.06 1.76 3.43
CA LEU A 110 -1.99 3.11 3.99
C LEU A 110 -3.02 4.03 3.31
N PRO A 111 -4.33 3.83 3.50
CA PRO A 111 -5.38 4.61 2.82
C PRO A 111 -5.76 5.88 3.59
N GLY A 112 -4.81 6.78 3.88
CA GLY A 112 -5.09 8.05 4.57
C GLY A 112 -5.98 8.99 3.75
N ARG A 113 -6.81 9.79 4.43
CA ARG A 113 -7.72 10.76 3.77
C ARG A 113 -7.08 12.13 3.59
N ASN A 114 -6.03 12.43 4.36
CA ASN A 114 -5.23 13.64 4.26
C ASN A 114 -3.76 13.35 4.63
N GLU A 115 -2.85 14.30 4.42
CA GLU A 115 -1.40 14.13 4.65
C GLU A 115 -1.07 13.77 6.10
N PHE A 116 -1.79 14.35 7.06
CA PHE A 116 -1.59 14.08 8.48
C PHE A 116 -2.00 12.65 8.86
N GLU A 117 -3.20 12.21 8.44
CA GLU A 117 -3.67 10.84 8.66
C GLU A 117 -2.79 9.82 7.92
N GLN A 118 -2.30 10.15 6.72
CA GLN A 118 -1.38 9.29 5.98
C GLN A 118 -0.09 9.06 6.77
N LEU A 119 0.51 10.13 7.30
CA LEU A 119 1.72 10.04 8.12
C LEU A 119 1.47 9.28 9.42
N GLU A 120 0.31 9.49 10.04
CA GLU A 120 -0.09 8.73 11.24
C GLU A 120 -0.21 7.23 10.95
N LEU A 121 -0.81 6.83 9.82
CA LEU A 121 -0.87 5.43 9.39
C LEU A 121 0.52 4.83 9.17
N ILE A 122 1.44 5.61 8.58
CA ILE A 122 2.82 5.19 8.37
C ILE A 122 3.50 4.92 9.72
N PHE A 123 3.42 5.86 10.67
CA PHE A 123 4.05 5.67 11.98
C PHE A 123 3.37 4.60 12.82
N LYS A 124 2.05 4.40 12.70
CA LYS A 124 1.35 3.25 13.33
C LYS A 124 1.84 1.92 12.77
N LEU A 125 2.19 1.86 11.49
CA LEU A 125 2.68 0.64 10.85
C LEU A 125 4.15 0.37 11.16
N LEU A 126 5.01 1.38 10.98
CA LEU A 126 6.48 1.24 11.00
C LEU A 126 7.12 1.68 12.33
N GLY A 127 6.36 2.37 13.19
CA GLY A 127 6.86 3.05 14.38
C GLY A 127 7.20 4.51 14.12
N THR A 128 7.24 5.31 15.18
CA THR A 128 7.77 6.68 15.10
C THR A 128 9.27 6.63 14.80
N PRO A 129 9.80 7.38 13.82
CA PRO A 129 11.23 7.40 13.52
C PRO A 129 12.06 7.87 14.72
N THR A 130 13.29 7.40 14.77
CA THR A 130 14.32 7.73 15.76
C THR A 130 15.58 8.15 15.04
N GLU A 131 16.54 8.78 15.71
CA GLU A 131 17.84 9.08 15.09
C GLU A 131 18.59 7.84 14.61
N GLU A 132 18.32 6.68 15.21
CA GLU A 132 18.89 5.40 14.76
C GLU A 132 18.23 4.90 13.47
N SER A 133 16.89 4.94 13.41
CA SER A 133 16.13 4.42 12.25
C SER A 133 16.07 5.40 11.08
N TRP A 134 16.15 6.70 11.33
CA TRP A 134 16.20 7.77 10.35
C TRP A 134 16.94 8.99 10.91
N PRO A 135 18.26 9.09 10.71
CA PRO A 135 19.05 10.24 11.14
C PRO A 135 18.51 11.56 10.56
N GLY A 136 18.33 12.57 11.42
CA GLY A 136 17.89 13.91 10.99
C GLY A 136 16.41 14.05 10.61
N HIS A 137 15.57 13.03 10.82
CA HIS A 137 14.12 13.10 10.60
C HIS A 137 13.47 14.28 11.34
N ASN A 138 14.00 14.62 12.52
CA ASN A 138 13.50 15.70 13.37
C ASN A 138 13.73 17.12 12.81
N LYS A 139 14.61 17.25 11.81
CA LYS A 139 14.88 18.53 11.11
C LYS A 139 13.88 18.79 9.98
N LEU A 140 13.06 17.81 9.62
CA LEU A 140 12.06 17.96 8.56
C LEU A 140 10.93 18.88 9.03
N GLN A 141 10.54 19.82 8.16
CA GLN A 141 9.66 20.95 8.49
C GLN A 141 8.38 20.54 9.22
N ASN A 142 7.72 19.48 8.75
CA ASN A 142 6.43 19.07 9.29
C ASN A 142 6.54 18.07 10.46
N TYR A 143 7.74 17.64 10.83
CA TYR A 143 7.91 16.68 11.93
C TYR A 143 7.50 17.28 13.28
N ALA A 144 7.96 18.50 13.58
CA ALA A 144 7.63 19.21 14.81
C ALA A 144 6.11 19.45 14.96
N ILE A 145 5.44 19.75 13.84
CA ILE A 145 3.98 19.92 13.81
C ILE A 145 3.29 18.61 14.16
N PHE A 146 3.73 17.50 13.54
CA PHE A 146 3.13 16.19 13.78
C PHE A 146 3.23 15.75 15.25
N ILE A 147 4.43 15.80 15.84
CA ILE A 147 4.64 15.40 17.25
C ILE A 147 3.96 16.34 18.25
N GLY A 148 3.68 17.59 17.87
CA GLY A 148 2.87 18.52 18.68
C GLY A 148 1.42 18.03 18.87
N HIS A 149 0.87 17.34 17.86
CA HIS A 149 -0.45 16.71 17.92
C HIS A 149 -0.43 15.28 18.48
N HIS A 150 0.71 14.58 18.42
CA HIS A 150 0.90 13.22 18.93
C HIS A 150 2.08 13.14 19.90
N LYS A 151 1.79 13.34 21.19
CA LYS A 151 2.81 13.30 22.25
C LYS A 151 3.38 11.90 22.47
N ASP A 152 2.59 10.86 22.23
CA ASP A 152 3.01 9.47 22.40
C ASP A 152 3.65 8.95 21.11
N LYS A 153 4.72 8.17 21.28
CA LYS A 153 5.39 7.48 20.17
C LYS A 153 4.62 6.23 19.78
N PHE A 154 4.56 5.95 18.47
CA PHE A 154 4.01 4.73 17.94
C PHE A 154 5.04 3.59 17.99
N ARG A 155 4.63 2.44 18.52
CA ARG A 155 5.37 1.18 18.37
C ARG A 155 5.13 0.61 16.97
N SER A 156 6.19 0.09 16.35
CA SER A 156 6.08 -0.61 15.07
C SER A 156 5.16 -1.83 15.17
N ARG A 157 4.24 -1.95 14.22
CA ARG A 157 3.32 -3.09 14.05
C ARG A 157 3.61 -3.86 12.75
N PHE A 158 4.79 -3.66 12.16
CA PHE A 158 5.18 -4.29 10.90
C PHE A 158 5.07 -5.82 10.98
N ASN A 159 5.63 -6.43 12.04
CA ASN A 159 5.57 -7.89 12.24
C ASN A 159 4.16 -8.39 12.55
N GLU A 160 3.34 -7.60 13.25
CA GLU A 160 1.93 -7.95 13.48
C GLU A 160 1.15 -7.97 12.16
N LYS A 161 1.49 -7.07 11.24
CA LYS A 161 0.81 -6.93 9.95
C LYS A 161 1.29 -7.94 8.90
N PHE A 162 2.59 -8.19 8.86
CA PHE A 162 3.27 -8.88 7.76
C PHE A 162 4.00 -10.16 8.19
N GLY A 163 3.98 -10.54 9.47
CA GLY A 163 4.69 -11.72 9.98
C GLY A 163 4.12 -13.07 9.52
N GLN A 164 3.00 -13.08 8.80
CA GLN A 164 2.46 -14.28 8.14
C GLN A 164 2.89 -14.39 6.67
N LEU A 165 3.62 -13.39 6.15
CA LEU A 165 4.19 -13.46 4.82
C LEU A 165 5.40 -14.39 4.81
N ASP A 166 5.78 -14.84 3.62
CA ASP A 166 7.07 -15.47 3.38
C ASP A 166 8.22 -14.57 3.89
N ALA A 167 9.27 -15.17 4.42
CA ALA A 167 10.39 -14.45 5.04
C ALA A 167 11.09 -13.51 4.05
N GLN A 168 11.28 -13.96 2.80
CA GLN A 168 11.90 -13.14 1.76
C GLN A 168 10.97 -12.01 1.30
N ALA A 169 9.67 -12.26 1.26
CA ALA A 169 8.68 -11.22 1.00
C ALA A 169 8.66 -10.14 2.09
N GLN A 170 8.72 -10.57 3.35
CA GLN A 170 8.75 -9.67 4.51
C GLN A 170 10.03 -8.83 4.52
N ASP A 171 11.18 -9.45 4.24
CA ASP A 171 12.49 -8.78 4.19
C ASP A 171 12.54 -7.74 3.06
N LEU A 172 12.20 -8.11 1.82
CA LEU A 172 12.13 -7.17 0.70
C LEU A 172 11.17 -6.01 1.01
N LEU A 173 10.00 -6.32 1.59
CA LEU A 173 9.02 -5.31 1.93
C LEU A 173 9.54 -4.34 3.00
N SER A 174 10.29 -4.82 3.99
CA SER A 174 10.91 -3.97 5.02
C SER A 174 11.93 -3.00 4.43
N LYS A 175 12.71 -3.45 3.43
CA LYS A 175 13.71 -2.64 2.72
C LYS A 175 13.08 -1.60 1.79
N LEU A 176 11.96 -1.94 1.13
CA LEU A 176 11.17 -1.01 0.30
C LEU A 176 10.43 0.04 1.14
N LEU A 177 9.91 -0.34 2.30
CA LEU A 177 9.21 0.54 3.24
C LEU A 177 10.14 1.13 4.32
N CYS A 178 11.45 1.19 4.08
CA CYS A 178 12.38 1.88 4.95
C CYS A 178 12.04 3.39 4.98
N MET A 179 11.83 3.96 6.17
CA MET A 179 11.46 5.38 6.30
C MET A 179 12.59 6.30 5.87
N ASP A 180 13.83 5.97 6.24
CA ASP A 180 15.02 6.70 5.80
C ASP A 180 15.23 6.48 4.28
N PRO A 181 15.08 7.51 3.43
CA PRO A 181 15.24 7.37 1.99
C PRO A 181 16.68 7.02 1.58
N GLU A 182 17.69 7.33 2.39
CA GLU A 182 19.09 7.00 2.07
C GLU A 182 19.40 5.52 2.30
N ARG A 183 18.63 4.85 3.17
CA ARG A 183 18.75 3.42 3.46
C ARG A 183 17.72 2.58 2.71
N ARG A 184 16.81 3.21 1.97
CA ARG A 184 15.78 2.53 1.20
C ARG A 184 16.39 1.85 -0.02
N ILE A 185 16.04 0.58 -0.23
CA ILE A 185 16.60 -0.23 -1.31
C ILE A 185 16.36 0.40 -2.69
N SER A 186 17.38 0.37 -3.55
CA SER A 186 17.28 0.84 -4.93
C SER A 186 16.52 -0.17 -5.80
N ALA A 187 16.06 0.26 -6.99
CA ALA A 187 15.41 -0.67 -7.93
C ALA A 187 16.37 -1.76 -8.40
N LEU A 188 17.65 -1.44 -8.60
CA LEU A 188 18.69 -2.39 -8.95
C LEU A 188 18.87 -3.47 -7.87
N ASP A 189 19.05 -3.05 -6.62
CA ASP A 189 19.28 -3.99 -5.51
C ASP A 189 18.02 -4.80 -5.20
N ALA A 190 16.84 -4.22 -5.38
CA ALA A 190 15.57 -4.93 -5.21
C ALA A 190 15.41 -6.05 -6.26
N LEU A 191 15.85 -5.84 -7.51
CA LEU A 191 15.81 -6.87 -8.55
C LEU A 191 16.71 -8.07 -8.23
N ASP A 192 17.77 -7.86 -7.46
CA ASP A 192 18.71 -8.91 -7.05
C ASP A 192 18.32 -9.58 -5.72
N HIS A 193 17.21 -9.17 -5.10
CA HIS A 193 16.78 -9.72 -3.82
C HIS A 193 16.37 -11.19 -3.92
N ASP A 194 16.72 -11.98 -2.89
CA ASP A 194 16.35 -13.40 -2.73
C ASP A 194 14.85 -13.70 -2.89
N TYR A 195 13.98 -12.70 -2.76
CA TYR A 195 12.55 -12.84 -2.99
C TYR A 195 12.25 -13.36 -4.42
N PHE A 196 13.07 -13.00 -5.40
CA PHE A 196 12.93 -13.45 -6.79
C PHE A 196 13.69 -14.75 -7.09
N TRP A 197 14.56 -15.20 -6.19
CA TRP A 197 15.44 -16.37 -6.34
C TRP A 197 15.11 -17.53 -5.40
N THR A 198 14.02 -17.42 -4.65
CA THR A 198 13.52 -18.44 -3.72
C THR A 198 12.17 -18.98 -4.18
N GLU A 199 11.91 -20.25 -3.89
CA GLU A 199 10.63 -20.87 -4.21
C GLU A 199 9.46 -20.27 -3.40
N PRO A 200 8.26 -20.16 -4.00
CA PRO A 200 8.00 -20.42 -5.42
C PRO A 200 8.58 -19.30 -6.29
N PHE A 201 9.21 -19.67 -7.41
CA PHE A 201 9.84 -18.72 -8.33
C PHE A 201 8.82 -17.79 -9.02
N PRO A 202 9.26 -16.65 -9.57
CA PRO A 202 8.42 -15.84 -10.44
C PRO A 202 7.82 -16.68 -11.57
N ALA A 203 6.52 -16.50 -11.83
CA ALA A 203 5.90 -17.08 -13.02
C ALA A 203 6.61 -16.55 -14.27
N LYS A 204 6.73 -17.38 -15.29
CA LYS A 204 7.18 -16.89 -16.59
C LYS A 204 6.07 -16.02 -17.22
N PRO A 205 6.38 -14.92 -17.92
CA PRO A 205 5.35 -14.07 -18.52
C PRO A 205 4.35 -14.85 -19.39
N GLU A 206 4.82 -15.87 -20.11
CA GLU A 206 3.99 -16.70 -20.99
C GLU A 206 2.99 -17.60 -20.23
N GLN A 207 3.21 -17.79 -18.93
CA GLN A 207 2.34 -18.58 -18.04
C GLN A 207 1.28 -17.72 -17.34
N LEU A 208 1.30 -16.39 -17.54
CA LEU A 208 0.30 -15.50 -16.97
C LEU A 208 -1.05 -15.70 -17.67
N PRO A 209 -2.17 -15.68 -16.92
CA PRO A 209 -3.48 -15.83 -17.52
C PRO A 209 -3.82 -14.62 -18.39
N LYS A 210 -4.61 -14.84 -19.45
CA LYS A 210 -5.14 -13.74 -20.25
C LYS A 210 -6.22 -13.02 -19.46
N TYR A 211 -6.00 -11.74 -19.15
CA TYR A 211 -6.98 -10.93 -18.43
C TYR A 211 -7.99 -10.33 -19.41
N PRO A 212 -9.31 -10.41 -19.14
CA PRO A 212 -10.27 -9.62 -19.88
C PRO A 212 -10.05 -8.13 -19.58
N PRO A 213 -10.36 -7.22 -20.52
CA PRO A 213 -10.18 -5.79 -20.32
C PRO A 213 -10.87 -5.30 -19.04
N SER A 214 -10.10 -4.77 -18.09
CA SER A 214 -10.64 -4.22 -16.86
C SER A 214 -10.11 -2.81 -16.65
N HIS A 215 -10.96 -1.81 -16.92
CA HIS A 215 -10.66 -0.42 -16.57
C HIS A 215 -11.10 -0.11 -15.14
N GLU A 216 -10.31 0.71 -14.43
CA GLU A 216 -10.60 1.14 -13.06
C GLU A 216 -12.00 1.76 -12.94
N PHE A 217 -12.43 2.52 -13.95
CA PHE A 217 -13.77 3.11 -14.05
C PHE A 217 -14.88 2.05 -13.97
N THR A 218 -14.72 0.92 -14.68
CA THR A 218 -15.67 -0.19 -14.66
C THR A 218 -15.67 -0.91 -13.32
N THR A 219 -14.51 -1.04 -12.67
CA THR A 219 -14.38 -1.70 -11.36
C THR A 219 -14.93 -0.84 -10.23
N LYS A 220 -14.72 0.48 -10.26
CA LYS A 220 -15.31 1.45 -9.31
C LYS A 220 -16.83 1.49 -9.43
N LYS A 221 -17.39 1.55 -10.65
CA LYS A 221 -18.84 1.45 -10.87
C LYS A 221 -19.44 0.14 -10.36
N LYS A 222 -18.78 -1.00 -10.60
CA LYS A 222 -19.23 -2.31 -10.09
C LYS A 222 -19.17 -2.39 -8.55
N ARG A 223 -18.16 -1.81 -7.91
CA ARG A 223 -18.09 -1.73 -6.43
C ARG A 223 -19.20 -0.83 -5.86
N GLN A 224 -19.46 0.32 -6.47
CA GLN A 224 -20.53 1.23 -6.06
C GLN A 224 -21.92 0.58 -6.26
N ALA A 225 -22.15 -0.08 -7.39
CA ALA A 225 -23.40 -0.80 -7.66
C ALA A 225 -23.61 -1.99 -6.68
N ALA A 226 -22.55 -2.74 -6.35
CA ALA A 226 -22.63 -3.83 -5.38
C ALA A 226 -22.88 -3.34 -3.94
N GLN A 227 -22.36 -2.16 -3.59
CA GLN A 227 -22.65 -1.51 -2.29
C GLN A 227 -24.08 -0.97 -2.23
N GLN A 228 -24.65 -0.52 -3.35
CA GLN A 228 -26.05 -0.09 -3.42
C GLN A 228 -27.03 -1.26 -3.41
N GLN A 229 -26.69 -2.41 -4.02
CA GLN A 229 -27.54 -3.61 -4.01
C GLN A 229 -27.48 -4.42 -2.70
N GLY A 230 -26.46 -4.23 -1.87
CA GLY A 230 -26.36 -4.85 -0.53
C GLY A 230 -27.10 -4.10 0.58
N GLY A 231 -27.67 -2.91 0.30
CA GLY A 231 -28.36 -2.06 1.28
C GLY A 231 -29.88 -2.19 1.29
N SER A 232 -30.47 -2.96 0.37
CA SER A 232 -31.94 -3.00 0.15
C SER A 232 -32.52 -4.41 0.23
N GLY A 233 -32.09 -5.18 1.24
CA GLY A 233 -32.58 -6.55 1.49
C GLY A 233 -32.92 -6.87 2.95
N ALA A 234 -33.04 -5.88 3.84
CA ALA A 234 -33.34 -6.09 5.26
C ALA A 234 -34.64 -5.39 5.70
N HIS A 235 -35.73 -5.58 4.96
CA HIS A 235 -37.08 -5.33 5.47
C HIS A 235 -38.10 -6.19 4.72
N ALA A 236 -38.32 -7.42 5.19
CA ALA A 236 -39.62 -8.11 5.14
C ALA A 236 -39.56 -9.45 5.90
N ALA A 237 -40.67 -9.76 6.59
CA ALA A 237 -41.04 -11.01 7.25
C ALA A 237 -40.45 -11.31 8.65
N GLN A 238 -41.04 -10.65 9.66
CA GLN A 238 -41.22 -11.25 10.97
C GLN A 238 -42.27 -12.37 10.87
N GLN A 239 -41.91 -13.59 11.26
CA GLN A 239 -42.85 -14.59 11.79
C GLN A 239 -42.25 -15.20 13.07
N PRO A 240 -43.07 -15.54 14.08
CA PRO A 240 -42.59 -15.89 15.41
C PRO A 240 -42.25 -17.37 15.53
N HIS A 241 -41.12 -17.68 16.19
CA HIS A 241 -40.79 -19.05 16.60
C HIS A 241 -41.52 -19.44 17.90
N PRO A 242 -42.01 -20.69 18.04
CA PRO A 242 -42.68 -21.17 19.23
C PRO A 242 -41.67 -21.70 20.25
N GLY A 243 -41.93 -21.44 21.53
CA GLY A 243 -41.28 -22.14 22.64
C GLY A 243 -40.59 -21.23 23.64
N MET A 244 -41.33 -20.84 24.68
CA MET A 244 -40.88 -20.67 26.07
C MET A 244 -42.08 -20.20 26.90
N ALA A 245 -43.06 -21.09 27.06
CA ALA A 245 -44.14 -20.95 28.04
C ALA A 245 -43.84 -21.93 29.17
N GLN A 246 -43.08 -21.47 30.19
CA GLN A 246 -43.02 -22.05 31.53
C GLN A 246 -42.03 -21.24 32.37
N GLN A 247 -42.48 -20.14 32.98
CA GLN A 247 -41.92 -19.61 34.25
C GLN A 247 -42.63 -18.37 34.82
N GLN A 248 -43.96 -18.27 34.73
CA GLN A 248 -44.68 -17.16 35.41
C GLN A 248 -46.08 -17.56 35.90
N GLN A 249 -46.17 -18.69 36.61
CA GLN A 249 -47.40 -19.13 37.27
C GLN A 249 -47.21 -19.44 38.76
N GLN A 250 -46.47 -18.56 39.47
CA GLN A 250 -46.27 -18.71 40.92
C GLN A 250 -46.33 -17.40 41.73
N GLN A 251 -47.01 -16.36 41.25
CA GLN A 251 -47.18 -15.11 42.03
C GLN A 251 -48.60 -14.50 42.05
N GLN A 252 -49.66 -15.29 41.82
CA GLN A 252 -51.05 -14.82 42.02
C GLN A 252 -51.97 -15.82 42.75
N GLN A 253 -51.47 -16.48 43.80
CA GLN A 253 -52.31 -17.19 44.79
C GLN A 253 -52.07 -16.69 46.23
N GLN A 254 -51.98 -15.37 46.42
CA GLN A 254 -52.00 -14.74 47.75
C GLN A 254 -52.92 -13.52 47.85
N GLN A 255 -53.97 -13.44 47.02
CA GLN A 255 -55.12 -12.56 47.30
C GLN A 255 -56.42 -13.23 46.85
N GLN A 256 -56.80 -14.29 47.56
CA GLN A 256 -58.14 -14.61 48.06
C GLN A 256 -58.11 -15.99 48.74
#